data_AF-A0A957FPT8-F1
#
_entry.id   AF-A0A957FPT8-F1
#
_cell.length_a   1.000
_cell.length_b   1.000
_cell.length_c   1.000
_cell.angle_alpha   90.00
_cell.angle_beta   90.00
_cell.angle_gamma   90.00
#
_symmetry.space_group_name_H-M   'P 1'
#
loop_
_entity.id
_entity.type
_entity.pdbx_description
1 polymer ?
#
loop_
_entity_poly.entity_id
_entity_poly.type
_entity_poly.pdbx_seq_one_letter_code
_entity_poly.pdbx_strand_id
1 'polypeptide(L)' 'MPLDNYPVPSSGINYETPLITWIQAAHWDNMSYSEFARKSPAYQSMIAAAYLALNRAEAVKSWQERKK' A
#
# COMPACT_ATOMS: atom_id res chain seq x y z
N MET A 1 -14.95 -9.97 -22.20
CA MET A 1 -15.05 -8.49 -22.20
C MET A 1 -13.67 -7.94 -21.86
N PRO A 2 -13.14 -6.94 -22.58
CA PRO A 2 -11.86 -6.34 -22.23
C PRO A 2 -12.00 -5.51 -20.95
N LEU A 3 -11.00 -5.57 -20.08
CA LEU A 3 -11.00 -5.01 -18.71
C LEU A 3 -10.72 -3.50 -18.66
N ASP A 4 -10.82 -2.79 -19.78
CA ASP A 4 -10.12 -1.52 -20.02
C ASP A 4 -10.81 -0.24 -19.50
N ASN A 5 -11.85 -0.33 -18.66
CA ASN A 5 -12.63 0.86 -18.29
C ASN A 5 -13.07 0.92 -16.81
N TYR A 6 -12.22 0.47 -15.88
CA TYR A 6 -12.40 0.90 -14.49
C TYR A 6 -11.67 2.24 -14.29
N PRO A 7 -12.39 3.34 -13.96
CA PRO A 7 -11.75 4.61 -13.67
C PRO A 7 -10.82 4.43 -12.46
N VAL A 8 -9.52 4.47 -12.73
CA VAL A 8 -8.47 4.44 -11.72
C VAL A 8 -8.61 5.73 -10.89
N PRO A 9 -8.91 5.69 -9.59
CA PRO A 9 -9.02 6.91 -8.80
C PRO A 9 -7.68 7.66 -8.78
N SER A 10 -7.78 8.96 -8.98
CA SER A 10 -6.67 9.91 -9.15
C SER A 10 -5.89 10.23 -7.86
N SER A 11 -5.94 9.36 -6.84
CA SER A 11 -5.49 9.64 -5.47
C SER A 11 -3.97 9.46 -5.25
N GLY A 12 -3.17 9.33 -6.31
CA GLY A 12 -1.73 9.04 -6.19
C GLY A 12 -1.41 7.64 -5.64
N ILE A 13 -2.44 6.81 -5.43
CA ILE A 13 -2.29 5.40 -5.11
C ILE A 13 -2.15 4.68 -6.45
N ASN A 14 -0.91 4.33 -6.81
CA ASN A 14 -0.67 3.50 -7.97
C ASN A 14 -1.36 2.14 -7.74
N TYR A 15 -2.32 1.77 -8.60
CA TYR A 15 -2.96 0.46 -8.56
C TYR A 15 -2.02 -0.67 -8.93
N GLU A 16 -0.84 -0.36 -9.47
CA GLU A 16 0.29 -1.28 -9.59
C GLU A 16 0.99 -1.53 -8.24
N THR A 17 0.40 -1.13 -7.12
CA THR A 17 0.87 -1.57 -5.81
C THR A 17 0.82 -3.10 -5.80
N PRO A 18 1.98 -3.79 -5.79
CA PRO A 18 2.01 -5.24 -5.94
C PRO A 18 1.12 -5.92 -4.91
N LEU A 19 0.49 -7.05 -5.24
CA LEU A 19 -0.32 -7.83 -4.30
C LEU A 19 0.41 -8.09 -2.97
N ILE A 20 1.73 -8.27 -3.02
CA ILE A 20 2.57 -8.45 -1.84
C ILE A 20 2.53 -7.23 -0.90
N THR A 21 2.46 -6.01 -1.40
CA THR A 21 2.35 -4.80 -0.57
C THR A 21 1.00 -4.74 0.12
N TRP A 22 -0.08 -5.18 -0.53
CA TRP A 22 -1.40 -5.27 0.09
C TRP A 22 -1.44 -6.32 1.21
N ILE A 23 -0.79 -7.47 1.00
CA ILE A 23 -0.63 -8.51 2.02
C ILE A 23 0.19 -7.98 3.20
N GLN A 24 1.32 -7.32 2.93
CA GLN A 24 2.17 -6.73 3.96
C GLN A 24 1.45 -5.62 4.75
N ALA A 25 0.68 -4.78 4.07
CA ALA A 25 -0.14 -3.74 4.70
C ALA A 25 -1.22 -4.36 5.60
N ALA A 26 -1.88 -5.45 5.17
CA ALA A 26 -2.84 -6.18 6.00
C ALA A 26 -2.18 -6.75 7.26
N HIS A 27 -1.00 -7.37 7.12
CA HIS A 27 -0.24 -7.87 8.27
C HIS A 27 0.21 -6.75 9.22
N TRP A 28 0.63 -5.60 8.68
CA TRP A 28 0.99 -4.42 9.46
C TRP A 28 -0.20 -3.87 10.25
N ASP A 29 -1.41 -3.97 9.69
CA ASP A 29 -2.68 -3.64 10.33
C ASP A 29 -3.24 -4.76 11.24
N ASN A 30 -2.40 -5.74 11.59
CA ASN A 30 -2.72 -6.88 12.45
C ASN A 30 -3.95 -7.71 12.02
N MET A 31 -4.14 -7.87 10.71
CA MET A 31 -5.19 -8.74 10.18
C MET A 31 -4.70 -9.61 9.03
N SER A 32 -5.48 -10.65 8.72
CA SER A 32 -5.21 -11.47 7.54
C SER A 32 -5.56 -10.70 6.26
N TYR A 33 -4.92 -11.06 5.14
CA TYR A 33 -5.25 -10.47 3.84
C TYR A 33 -6.71 -10.68 3.45
N SER A 34 -7.32 -11.81 3.80
CA SER A 34 -8.73 -12.10 3.49
C SER A 34 -9.69 -11.22 4.27
N GLU A 35 -9.38 -10.86 5.52
CA GLU A 35 -10.15 -9.90 6.32
C GLU A 35 -9.98 -8.47 5.79
N PHE A 36 -8.75 -8.12 5.41
CA PHE A 36 -8.41 -6.82 4.84
C PHE A 36 -9.12 -6.58 3.50
N ALA A 37 -9.14 -7.59 2.61
CA ALA A 37 -9.81 -7.52 1.31
C ALA A 37 -11.34 -7.35 1.42
N ARG A 38 -11.94 -7.64 2.58
CA ARG A 38 -13.36 -7.40 2.86
C ARG A 38 -13.65 -5.99 3.39
N LYS A 39 -12.62 -5.19 3.70
CA LYS A 39 -12.77 -3.80 4.12
C LYS A 39 -13.16 -2.92 2.93
N SER A 40 -13.63 -1.70 3.22
CA SER A 40 -13.94 -0.75 2.14
C SER A 40 -12.68 -0.40 1.34
N PRO A 41 -12.79 -0.12 0.03
CA PRO A 41 -11.64 0.28 -0.78
C PRO A 41 -10.88 1.48 -0.20
N ALA A 42 -11.61 2.46 0.37
CA ALA A 42 -11.00 3.62 1.03
C ALA A 42 -10.13 3.23 2.23
N TYR A 43 -10.60 2.29 3.07
CA TYR A 43 -9.82 1.78 4.18
C TYR A 43 -8.55 1.08 3.69
N GLN A 44 -8.71 0.18 2.72
CA GLN A 44 -7.58 -0.57 2.17
C GLN A 44 -6.51 0.40 1.63
N SER A 45 -6.94 1.35 0.79
CA SER A 45 -6.09 2.39 0.22
C SER A 45 -5.36 3.23 1.27
N MET A 46 -6.04 3.63 2.35
CA MET A 46 -5.45 4.42 3.43
C MET A 46 -4.33 3.65 4.14
N ILE A 47 -4.58 2.39 4.52
CA ILE A 47 -3.61 1.55 5.22
C ILE A 47 -2.40 1.25 4.32
N ALA A 48 -2.63 0.90 3.05
CA ALA A 48 -1.54 0.64 2.10
C ALA A 48 -0.67 1.89 1.87
N ALA A 49 -1.29 3.07 1.74
CA ALA A 49 -0.56 4.33 1.61
C ALA A 49 0.28 4.66 2.86
N ALA A 50 -0.28 4.45 4.05
CA ALA A 50 0.43 4.66 5.32
C ALA A 50 1.64 3.72 5.44
N TYR A 51 1.47 2.43 5.13
CA TYR A 51 2.55 1.44 5.12
C TYR A 51 3.69 1.83 4.16
N LEU A 52 3.35 2.25 2.94
CA LEU A 52 4.34 2.69 1.94
C LEU A 52 5.09 3.95 2.37
N ALA A 53 4.40 4.92 2.97
CA ALA A 53 5.00 6.15 3.46
C ALA A 53 6.03 5.85 4.57
N LEU A 54 5.70 4.97 5.50
CA LEU A 54 6.60 4.56 6.58
C LEU A 54 7.87 3.90 6.04
N ASN A 55 7.74 2.90 5.16
CA ASN A 55 8.90 2.21 4.58
C ASN A 55 9.82 3.16 3.79
N ARG A 56 9.24 4.12 3.07
CA ARG A 56 10.04 5.14 2.35
C ARG A 56 10.80 6.04 3.32
N ALA A 57 10.16 6.47 4.41
CA ALA A 57 10.81 7.29 5.42
C ALA A 57 11.99 6.54 6.08
N GLU A 58 11.80 5.26 6.41
CA GLU A 58 12.87 4.41 6.95
C GLU A 58 14.02 4.23 5.95
N ALA A 59 13.71 3.96 4.68
CA ALA A 59 14.74 3.81 3.64
C ALA A 59 15.58 5.09 3.46
N VAL A 60 14.93 6.27 3.49
CA VAL A 60 15.62 7.56 3.45
C VAL A 60 16.52 7.73 4.67
N LYS A 61 16.01 7.43 5.88
CA LYS A 61 16.79 7.52 7.12
C LYS A 61 18.03 6.62 7.08
N SER A 62 17.87 5.35 6.71
CA SER A 62 19.00 4.41 6.59
C SER A 62 20.01 4.82 5.51
N TRP A 63 19.58 5.49 4.44
CA TRP A 63 20.50 6.07 3.46
C TRP A 63 21.26 7.27 4.03
N GLN A 64 20.61 8.14 4.80
CA GLN A 64 21.26 9.29 5.46
C GLN A 64 22.29 8.84 6.50
N GLU A 65 22.02 7.76 7.24
CA GLU A 65 22.94 7.18 8.22
C GLU A 65 24.21 6.62 7.56
N ARG A 66 24.09 5.95 6.40
CA ARG A 66 25.23 5.43 5.63
C ARG A 66 26.14 6.50 5.03
N LYS A 67 25.68 7.76 4.96
CA LYS A 67 26.44 8.89 4.41
C LYS A 67 27.32 9.59 5.45
N LYS A 68 27.10 9.34 6.74
CA LYS A 68 27.91 9.88 7.83
C LYS A 68 29.13 8.99 8.06
#